data_AF-A0AA88CRI1-F1
#
_entry.id   AF-A0AA88CRI1-F1
#
_cell.length_a   1.000
_cell.length_b   1.000
_cell.length_c   1.000
_cell.angle_alpha   90.00
_cell.angle_beta   90.00
_cell.angle_gamma   90.00
#
_symmetry.space_group_name_H-M   'P 1'
#
loop_
_entity.id
_entity.type
_entity.pdbx_description
1 polymer ?
#
loop_
_entity_poly.entity_id
_entity_poly.type
_entity_poly.pdbx_seq_one_letter_code
_entity_poly.pdbx_strand_id
1 'polypeptide(L)'
;MGKFDLSHRVVLAPLTRQKSYHNVPQPHAILYYSQRTSQGSLLIAEATGVSDTAQGYPDTPGIWTKEQVEAWKPIVDAVHAKGGVFFCQIWHVGRVSNSESLNKYGILYCHMVEPRMQKVGEMQETPHSLVPMRKAFKGTFIVAGGYDREDGNKALAENRADLVAYGRHFLANPDLPKRFELNAPLNKYNRQTFYISDPVIGYTDYPFLETSV
;
A
#
# COMPACT_ATOMS: atom_id res chain seq x y z
N MET A 1 13.20 4.33 -9.02
CA MET A 1 12.51 5.26 -8.11
C MET A 1 13.54 5.81 -7.13
N GLY A 2 14.04 7.03 -7.33
CA GLY A 2 15.25 7.48 -6.64
C GLY A 2 16.39 6.48 -6.89
N LYS A 3 16.99 5.95 -5.82
CA LYS A 3 18.06 4.93 -5.87
C LYS A 3 17.56 3.47 -5.97
N PHE A 4 16.25 3.25 -5.97
CA PHE A 4 15.66 1.91 -5.93
C PHE A 4 15.27 1.44 -7.33
N ASP A 5 15.81 0.30 -7.75
CA ASP A 5 15.45 -0.37 -8.98
C ASP A 5 14.27 -1.32 -8.72
N LEU A 6 13.11 -0.93 -9.22
CA LEU A 6 11.87 -1.71 -9.10
C LEU A 6 11.69 -2.59 -10.33
N SER A 7 11.27 -3.83 -10.14
CA SER A 7 11.07 -4.82 -11.23
C SER A 7 9.72 -4.65 -11.93
N HIS A 8 8.74 -4.02 -11.27
CA HIS A 8 7.41 -3.76 -11.81
C HIS A 8 6.80 -2.48 -11.22
N ARG A 9 5.66 -2.06 -11.80
CA ARG A 9 4.96 -0.82 -11.43
C ARG A 9 3.75 -1.01 -10.52
N VAL A 10 3.46 -2.25 -10.13
CA VAL A 10 2.41 -2.63 -9.16
C VAL A 10 2.93 -2.44 -7.74
N VAL A 11 2.29 -1.58 -6.94
CA VAL A 11 2.71 -1.26 -5.57
C VAL A 11 1.67 -1.75 -4.57
N LEU A 12 2.10 -2.31 -3.43
CA LEU A 12 1.17 -2.54 -2.30
C LEU A 12 0.85 -1.18 -1.66
N ALA A 13 -0.41 -0.78 -1.73
CA ALA A 13 -0.88 0.44 -1.08
C ALA A 13 -0.78 0.31 0.46
N PRO A 14 -0.63 1.43 1.19
CA PRO A 14 -0.76 1.44 2.64
C PRO A 14 -2.19 1.05 3.04
N LEU A 15 -2.33 -0.02 3.82
CA LEU A 15 -3.62 -0.62 4.15
C LEU A 15 -3.68 -0.93 5.64
N THR A 16 -4.27 -0.04 6.44
CA THR A 16 -4.56 -0.31 7.87
C THR A 16 -5.37 -1.59 8.05
N ARG A 17 -4.89 -2.52 8.88
CA ARG A 17 -5.56 -3.82 9.11
C ARG A 17 -6.07 -4.04 10.53
N GLN A 18 -5.77 -3.13 11.45
CA GLN A 18 -6.17 -3.19 12.87
C GLN A 18 -5.78 -4.52 13.54
N LYS A 19 -4.53 -4.93 13.34
CA LYS A 19 -3.96 -6.22 13.76
C LYS A 19 -2.63 -6.07 14.51
N SER A 20 -2.34 -4.87 14.99
CA SER A 20 -1.17 -4.52 15.80
C SER A 20 -1.62 -4.25 17.23
N TYR A 21 -1.81 -5.32 18.00
CA TYR A 21 -2.37 -5.25 19.35
C TYR A 21 -1.55 -4.30 20.23
N HIS A 22 -2.24 -3.39 20.92
CA HIS A 22 -1.60 -2.36 21.74
C HIS A 22 -0.54 -1.52 20.98
N ASN A 23 -0.78 -1.30 19.68
CA ASN A 23 0.10 -0.57 18.78
C ASN A 23 1.45 -1.24 18.48
N VAL A 24 1.64 -2.49 18.89
CA VAL A 24 2.86 -3.25 18.60
C VAL A 24 2.64 -4.12 17.36
N PRO A 25 3.48 -4.02 16.31
CA PRO A 25 3.44 -4.96 15.19
C PRO A 25 3.53 -6.41 15.65
N GLN A 26 2.77 -7.29 15.01
CA GLN A 26 2.60 -8.67 15.48
C GLN A 26 3.25 -9.70 14.53
N PRO A 27 3.56 -10.93 14.99
CA PRO A 27 4.25 -11.93 14.17
C PRO A 27 3.54 -12.31 12.86
N HIS A 28 2.21 -12.31 12.82
CA HIS A 28 1.44 -12.58 11.61
C HIS A 28 1.64 -11.54 10.49
N ALA A 29 2.08 -10.32 10.84
CA ALA A 29 2.46 -9.31 9.85
C ALA A 29 3.70 -9.72 9.04
N ILE A 30 4.61 -10.52 9.63
CA ILE A 30 5.77 -11.09 8.92
C ILE A 30 5.29 -11.90 7.71
N LEU A 31 4.35 -12.83 7.94
CA LEU A 31 3.78 -13.64 6.87
C LEU A 31 2.99 -12.77 5.88
N TYR A 32 2.17 -11.83 6.36
CA TYR A 32 1.36 -10.97 5.51
C TYR A 32 2.18 -10.16 4.50
N TYR A 33 3.23 -9.48 4.95
CA TYR A 33 4.10 -8.70 4.05
C TYR A 33 4.99 -9.61 3.19
N SER A 34 5.51 -10.70 3.77
CA SER A 34 6.30 -11.69 3.00
C SER A 34 5.50 -12.30 1.85
N GLN A 35 4.24 -12.67 2.06
CA GLN A 35 3.36 -13.21 1.02
C GLN A 35 3.20 -12.25 -0.17
N ARG A 36 3.26 -10.94 0.10
CA ARG A 36 3.04 -9.86 -0.87
C ARG A 36 4.31 -9.31 -1.49
N THR A 37 5.45 -9.93 -1.18
CA THR A 37 6.76 -9.48 -1.66
C THR A 37 7.24 -10.36 -2.79
N SER A 38 7.70 -9.72 -3.86
CA SER A 38 8.47 -10.33 -4.95
C SER A 38 9.75 -9.52 -5.21
N GLN A 39 10.73 -10.11 -5.88
CA GLN A 39 12.00 -9.43 -6.19
C GLN A 39 11.73 -8.08 -6.87
N GLY A 40 12.25 -6.98 -6.30
CA GLY A 40 12.10 -5.63 -6.82
C GLY A 40 10.70 -5.01 -6.65
N SER A 41 9.81 -5.59 -5.83
CA SER A 41 8.49 -5.01 -5.54
C SER A 41 8.59 -3.85 -4.56
N LEU A 42 7.77 -2.82 -4.72
CA LEU A 42 7.59 -1.78 -3.69
C LEU A 42 6.35 -2.07 -2.84
N LEU A 43 6.55 -2.11 -1.52
CA LEU A 43 5.49 -2.21 -0.53
C LEU A 43 5.48 -0.94 0.33
N ILE A 44 4.29 -0.41 0.58
CA ILE A 44 4.07 0.66 1.55
C ILE A 44 3.30 0.05 2.72
N ALA A 45 3.91 0.06 3.91
CA ALA A 45 3.30 -0.47 5.12
C ALA A 45 2.02 0.31 5.48
N GLU A 46 1.21 -0.30 6.32
CA GLU A 46 0.03 0.35 6.88
C GLU A 46 0.36 1.63 7.66
N ALA A 47 -0.64 2.50 7.81
CA ALA A 47 -0.49 3.76 8.52
C ALA A 47 0.05 3.51 9.94
N THR A 48 1.24 4.06 10.22
CA THR A 48 2.00 3.79 11.44
C THR A 48 2.14 5.08 12.24
N GLY A 49 1.61 5.08 13.46
CA GLY A 49 1.61 6.26 14.33
C GLY A 49 3.02 6.66 14.78
N VAL A 50 3.27 7.97 14.88
CA VAL A 50 4.56 8.54 15.33
C VAL A 50 4.61 8.95 16.79
N SER A 51 3.47 8.92 17.46
CA SER A 51 3.29 9.27 18.87
C SER A 51 1.99 8.66 19.37
N ASP A 52 1.83 8.65 20.69
CA ASP A 52 0.58 8.34 21.38
C ASP A 52 -0.59 9.22 20.90
N THR A 53 -0.32 10.50 20.62
CA THR A 53 -1.28 11.49 20.13
C THR A 53 -1.63 11.36 18.65
N ALA A 54 -0.85 10.62 17.87
CA ALA A 54 -1.13 10.38 16.45
C ALA A 54 -2.20 9.29 16.23
N GLN A 55 -2.58 8.58 17.28
CA GLN A 55 -3.43 7.40 17.22
C GLN A 55 -4.92 7.75 17.04
N GLY A 56 -5.53 7.27 15.95
CA GLY A 56 -6.95 7.52 15.64
C GLY A 56 -7.85 6.27 15.63
N TYR A 57 -7.28 5.07 15.61
CA TYR A 57 -8.01 3.79 15.51
C TYR A 57 -7.39 2.75 16.43
N PRO A 58 -8.13 1.78 16.98
CA PRO A 58 -7.54 0.68 17.75
C PRO A 58 -6.63 -0.19 16.87
N ASP A 59 -5.66 -0.84 17.52
CA ASP A 59 -4.80 -1.89 16.94
C ASP A 59 -4.08 -1.53 15.62
N THR A 60 -3.78 -0.25 15.38
CA THR A 60 -2.86 0.15 14.31
C THR A 60 -1.45 0.28 14.87
N PRO A 61 -0.40 -0.03 14.09
CA PRO A 61 0.96 -0.05 14.61
C PRO A 61 1.48 1.36 14.93
N GLY A 62 2.40 1.42 15.88
CA GLY A 62 3.24 2.57 16.19
C GLY A 62 4.69 2.37 15.79
N ILE A 63 5.50 3.44 15.90
CA ILE A 63 6.96 3.39 15.75
C ILE A 63 7.67 4.40 16.68
N TRP A 64 7.05 4.78 17.80
CA TRP A 64 7.61 5.77 18.74
C TRP A 64 8.27 5.14 19.97
N THR A 65 8.02 3.86 20.25
CA THR A 65 8.68 3.12 21.34
C THR A 65 9.75 2.19 20.82
N LYS A 66 10.74 1.87 21.67
CA LYS A 66 11.77 0.87 21.36
C LYS A 66 11.15 -0.49 21.05
N GLU A 67 10.14 -0.89 21.81
CA GLU A 67 9.42 -2.15 21.62
C GLU A 67 8.79 -2.23 20.21
N GLN A 68 8.13 -1.16 19.77
CA GLN A 68 7.53 -1.09 18.43
C GLN A 68 8.61 -1.18 17.33
N VAL A 69 9.73 -0.48 17.51
CA VAL A 69 10.85 -0.53 16.57
C VAL A 69 11.43 -1.95 16.47
N GLU A 70 11.64 -2.64 17.60
CA GLU A 70 12.13 -4.03 17.59
C GLU A 70 11.11 -4.98 16.93
N ALA A 71 9.81 -4.78 17.17
CA ALA A 71 8.75 -5.58 16.56
C ALA A 71 8.62 -5.39 15.03
N TRP A 72 9.01 -4.23 14.49
CA TRP A 72 9.05 -4.00 13.04
C TRP A 72 10.19 -4.74 12.34
N LYS A 73 11.32 -4.98 13.01
CA LYS A 73 12.53 -5.52 12.35
C LYS A 73 12.30 -6.87 11.65
N PRO A 74 11.69 -7.90 12.28
CA PRO A 74 11.47 -9.18 11.60
C PRO A 74 10.56 -9.07 10.38
N ILE A 75 9.64 -8.11 10.37
CA ILE A 75 8.76 -7.83 9.23
C ILE A 75 9.58 -7.24 8.08
N VAL A 76 10.44 -6.26 8.38
CA VAL A 76 11.36 -5.65 7.41
C VAL A 76 12.31 -6.69 6.83
N ASP A 77 12.89 -7.53 7.69
CA ASP A 77 13.81 -8.60 7.27
C ASP A 77 13.13 -9.60 6.32
N ALA A 78 11.88 -9.99 6.59
CA ALA A 78 11.14 -10.91 5.74
C ALA A 78 10.82 -10.34 4.35
N VAL A 79 10.61 -9.02 4.24
CA VAL A 79 10.44 -8.34 2.95
C VAL A 79 11.78 -8.26 2.21
N HIS A 80 12.86 -7.86 2.89
CA HIS A 80 14.19 -7.78 2.29
C HIS A 80 14.73 -9.15 1.86
N ALA A 81 14.43 -10.21 2.59
CA ALA A 81 14.81 -11.59 2.24
C ALA A 81 14.23 -12.04 0.88
N LYS A 82 13.15 -11.41 0.41
CA LYS A 82 12.54 -11.63 -0.91
C LYS A 82 12.89 -10.55 -1.94
N GLY A 83 13.81 -9.65 -1.60
CA GLY A 83 14.27 -8.57 -2.47
C GLY A 83 13.26 -7.42 -2.66
N GLY A 84 12.31 -7.27 -1.75
CA GLY A 84 11.35 -6.17 -1.76
C GLY A 84 11.93 -4.86 -1.24
N VAL A 85 11.44 -3.73 -1.75
CA VAL A 85 11.63 -2.39 -1.19
C VAL A 85 10.45 -2.08 -0.28
N PHE A 86 10.72 -1.71 0.98
CA PHE A 86 9.67 -1.52 1.98
C PHE A 86 9.71 -0.14 2.62
N PHE A 87 8.63 0.63 2.48
CA PHE A 87 8.49 1.95 3.09
C PHE A 87 7.45 1.93 4.21
N CYS A 88 7.80 2.50 5.36
CA CYS A 88 6.86 2.76 6.44
C CYS A 88 6.03 4.03 6.13
N GLN A 89 4.70 3.93 6.15
CA GLN A 89 3.83 5.10 6.05
C GLN A 89 3.74 5.78 7.42
N ILE A 90 4.60 6.76 7.63
CA ILE A 90 4.58 7.64 8.80
C ILE A 90 3.28 8.46 8.78
N TRP A 91 2.46 8.34 9.83
CA TRP A 91 1.11 8.89 9.87
C TRP A 91 0.86 9.79 11.09
N HIS A 92 0.14 10.89 10.85
CA HIS A 92 -0.45 11.75 11.87
C HIS A 92 -1.77 12.32 11.32
N VAL A 93 -2.85 12.29 12.10
CA VAL A 93 -4.22 12.68 11.70
C VAL A 93 -4.48 14.18 11.49
N GLY A 94 -3.44 15.02 11.42
CA GLY A 94 -3.59 16.50 11.42
C GLY A 94 -4.37 17.09 10.22
N ARG A 95 -4.54 18.42 10.18
CA ARG A 95 -5.27 19.12 9.10
C ARG A 95 -4.47 19.24 7.79
N VAL A 96 -5.10 18.86 6.67
CA VAL A 96 -4.56 18.56 5.32
C VAL A 96 -3.79 19.73 4.67
N SER A 97 -2.72 19.41 3.93
CA SER A 97 -1.77 20.35 3.28
C SER A 97 -1.72 20.23 1.73
N ASN A 98 -1.05 21.16 1.03
CA ASN A 98 -0.96 21.29 -0.45
C ASN A 98 0.37 20.75 -1.03
N SER A 99 0.28 20.05 -2.18
CA SER A 99 1.37 19.39 -2.91
C SER A 99 2.48 20.29 -3.49
N GLU A 100 2.21 21.52 -3.92
CA GLU A 100 3.23 22.33 -4.63
C GLU A 100 4.39 22.73 -3.70
N SER A 101 4.06 22.94 -2.43
CA SER A 101 5.03 23.23 -1.38
C SER A 101 5.99 22.07 -1.11
N LEU A 102 5.74 20.86 -1.63
CA LEU A 102 6.55 19.67 -1.34
C LEU A 102 7.85 19.61 -2.15
N ASN A 103 7.91 20.27 -3.32
CA ASN A 103 9.07 20.19 -4.23
C ASN A 103 10.38 20.70 -3.59
N LYS A 104 10.32 21.63 -2.62
CA LYS A 104 11.50 22.19 -1.94
C LYS A 104 12.15 21.27 -0.91
N TYR A 105 11.52 20.15 -0.57
CA TYR A 105 11.97 19.28 0.53
C TYR A 105 12.69 17.99 0.08
N GLY A 106 12.93 17.81 -1.21
CA GLY A 106 13.62 16.61 -1.71
C GLY A 106 12.89 15.30 -1.37
N ILE A 107 11.56 15.32 -1.34
CA ILE A 107 10.75 14.17 -0.96
C ILE A 107 10.92 13.00 -1.95
N LEU A 108 11.02 11.79 -1.40
CA LEU A 108 11.33 10.58 -2.15
C LEU A 108 10.20 10.15 -3.11
N TYR A 109 8.94 10.28 -2.68
CA TYR A 109 7.76 9.97 -3.48
C TYR A 109 6.53 10.75 -2.99
N CYS A 110 5.55 10.93 -3.87
CA CYS A 110 4.23 11.45 -3.53
C CYS A 110 3.19 10.37 -3.84
N HIS A 111 2.41 9.94 -2.83
CA HIS A 111 1.36 8.95 -2.97
C HIS A 111 -0.01 9.62 -2.82
N MET A 112 -0.75 9.69 -3.93
CA MET A 112 -2.02 10.40 -4.02
C MET A 112 -3.15 9.42 -4.34
N VAL A 113 -4.28 9.57 -3.64
CA VAL A 113 -5.47 8.75 -3.85
C VAL A 113 -6.46 9.52 -4.72
N GLU A 114 -6.89 8.94 -5.85
CA GLU A 114 -7.97 9.52 -6.64
C GLU A 114 -9.28 9.52 -5.83
N PRO A 115 -9.99 10.66 -5.77
CA PRO A 115 -11.28 10.74 -5.10
C PRO A 115 -12.29 9.89 -5.87
N ARG A 116 -12.54 8.68 -5.37
CA ARG A 116 -13.52 7.75 -5.95
C ARG A 116 -14.96 7.98 -5.49
N MET A 117 -15.18 8.80 -4.46
CA MET A 117 -16.44 8.80 -3.71
C MET A 117 -16.76 10.21 -3.21
N GLN A 118 -17.87 10.79 -3.69
CA GLN A 118 -18.64 11.75 -2.88
C GLN A 118 -19.56 11.03 -1.89
N LYS A 119 -19.90 9.75 -2.15
CA LYS A 119 -20.72 8.86 -1.31
C LYS A 119 -20.10 7.46 -1.20
N VAL A 120 -20.25 6.81 -0.04
CA VAL A 120 -19.69 5.47 0.22
C VAL A 120 -20.29 4.43 -0.73
N GLY A 121 -19.45 3.81 -1.55
CA GLY A 121 -19.82 2.64 -2.35
C GLY A 121 -20.22 2.90 -3.80
N GLU A 122 -20.40 4.15 -4.21
CA GLU A 122 -20.72 4.53 -5.59
C GLU A 122 -19.47 5.09 -6.29
N MET A 123 -19.14 4.57 -7.47
CA MET A 123 -18.17 5.19 -8.37
C MET A 123 -18.89 6.26 -9.19
N GLN A 124 -18.43 7.50 -9.13
CA GLN A 124 -19.00 8.61 -9.90
C GLN A 124 -17.90 9.30 -10.69
N GLU A 125 -18.15 9.60 -11.96
CA GLU A 125 -17.24 10.43 -12.75
C GLU A 125 -17.13 11.82 -12.11
N THR A 126 -15.89 12.30 -11.97
CA THR A 126 -15.59 13.60 -11.37
C THR A 126 -14.70 14.41 -12.32
N PRO A 127 -14.90 15.73 -12.43
CA PRO A 127 -13.97 16.59 -13.16
C PRO A 127 -12.61 16.73 -12.45
N HIS A 128 -12.49 16.25 -11.20
CA HIS A 128 -11.26 16.32 -10.42
C HIS A 128 -10.29 15.21 -10.82
N SER A 129 -9.17 15.59 -11.40
CA SER A 129 -8.11 14.68 -11.84
C SER A 129 -6.81 14.93 -11.07
N LEU A 130 -6.00 13.89 -10.89
CA LEU A 130 -4.63 14.03 -10.37
C LEU A 130 -3.64 14.52 -11.44
N VAL A 131 -4.06 14.65 -12.71
CA VAL A 131 -3.18 15.07 -13.82
C VAL A 131 -2.48 16.42 -13.57
N PRO A 132 -3.15 17.49 -13.07
CA PRO A 132 -2.46 18.73 -12.72
C PRO A 132 -1.37 18.51 -11.66
N MET A 133 -1.61 17.67 -10.66
CA MET A 133 -0.62 17.33 -9.62
C MET A 133 0.55 16.55 -10.19
N ARG A 134 0.29 15.58 -11.08
CA ARG A 134 1.33 14.82 -11.80
C ARG A 134 2.24 15.75 -12.61
N LYS A 135 1.67 16.76 -13.28
CA LYS A 135 2.42 17.76 -14.06
C LYS A 135 3.24 18.70 -13.16
N ALA A 136 2.75 19.03 -11.98
CA ALA A 136 3.44 19.92 -11.03
C ALA A 136 4.56 19.23 -10.24
N PHE A 137 4.42 17.93 -9.95
CA PHE A 137 5.40 17.16 -9.19
C PHE A 137 6.47 16.54 -10.10
N LYS A 138 7.75 16.81 -9.80
CA LYS A 138 8.88 16.40 -10.65
C LYS A 138 9.47 15.03 -10.27
N GLY A 139 9.10 14.48 -9.11
CA GLY A 139 9.58 13.18 -8.64
C GLY A 139 8.72 12.01 -9.11
N THR A 140 8.93 10.84 -8.50
CA THR A 140 8.10 9.65 -8.74
C THR A 140 6.68 9.86 -8.20
N PHE A 141 5.69 9.79 -9.08
CA PHE A 141 4.29 9.98 -8.77
C PHE A 141 3.55 8.64 -8.71
N ILE A 142 3.01 8.30 -7.54
CA ILE A 142 2.27 7.06 -7.30
C ILE A 142 0.79 7.39 -7.21
N VAL A 143 -0.03 6.79 -8.08
CA VAL A 143 -1.49 6.89 -8.01
C VAL A 143 -2.08 5.67 -7.33
N ALA A 144 -3.10 5.86 -6.51
CA ALA A 144 -3.95 4.81 -5.98
C ALA A 144 -5.41 5.23 -6.14
N GLY A 145 -6.33 4.29 -6.31
CA GLY A 145 -7.65 4.77 -6.73
C GLY A 145 -8.57 3.82 -7.45
N GLY A 146 -8.59 2.52 -7.11
CA GLY A 146 -9.62 1.62 -7.66
C GLY A 146 -9.33 1.15 -9.06
N TYR A 147 -8.13 1.48 -9.53
CA TYR A 147 -7.40 0.79 -10.57
C TYR A 147 -7.57 -0.73 -10.49
N ASP A 148 -7.92 -1.29 -11.65
CA ASP A 148 -7.67 -2.66 -12.04
C ASP A 148 -6.38 -2.73 -12.89
N ARG A 149 -6.20 -3.83 -13.62
CA ARG A 149 -5.03 -4.06 -14.47
C ARG A 149 -5.04 -3.10 -15.67
N GLU A 150 -6.19 -2.99 -16.33
CA GLU A 150 -6.40 -2.21 -17.55
C GLU A 150 -6.23 -0.71 -17.27
N ASP A 151 -6.90 -0.20 -16.22
CA ASP A 151 -6.80 1.20 -15.81
C ASP A 151 -5.37 1.55 -15.36
N GLY A 152 -4.69 0.61 -14.69
CA GLY A 152 -3.31 0.79 -14.26
C GLY A 152 -2.36 0.91 -15.44
N ASN A 153 -2.46 0.01 -16.41
CA ASN A 153 -1.70 0.07 -17.66
C ASN A 153 -1.96 1.37 -18.42
N LYS A 154 -3.23 1.79 -18.49
CA LYS A 154 -3.63 3.05 -19.13
C LYS A 154 -3.01 4.26 -18.44
N ALA A 155 -3.03 4.32 -17.11
CA ALA A 155 -2.41 5.44 -16.37
C ALA A 155 -0.90 5.54 -16.59
N LEU A 156 -0.20 4.41 -16.71
CA LEU A 156 1.22 4.39 -17.02
C LEU A 156 1.48 4.83 -18.48
N ALA A 157 0.73 4.29 -19.44
CA ALA A 157 0.89 4.60 -20.86
C ALA A 157 0.59 6.07 -21.18
N GLU A 158 -0.38 6.67 -20.49
CA GLU A 158 -0.77 8.08 -20.65
C GLU A 158 0.09 9.04 -19.80
N ASN A 159 1.18 8.55 -19.19
CA ASN A 159 2.07 9.32 -18.31
C ASN A 159 1.32 10.03 -17.15
N ARG A 160 0.22 9.44 -16.68
CA ARG A 160 -0.54 9.92 -15.52
C ARG A 160 0.12 9.51 -14.20
N ALA A 161 0.95 8.47 -14.20
CA ALA A 161 1.68 7.99 -13.03
C ALA A 161 2.98 7.27 -13.44
N ASP A 162 3.91 7.15 -12.50
CA ASP A 162 5.10 6.31 -12.64
C ASP A 162 4.91 4.92 -11.99
N LEU A 163 4.00 4.82 -11.02
CA LEU A 163 3.65 3.63 -10.25
C LEU A 163 2.16 3.64 -9.91
N VAL A 164 1.55 2.46 -9.79
CA VAL A 164 0.14 2.31 -9.41
C VAL A 164 0.04 1.45 -8.15
N ALA A 165 -0.56 2.00 -7.10
CA ALA A 165 -0.75 1.35 -5.82
C ALA A 165 -2.14 0.72 -5.69
N TYR A 166 -2.15 -0.56 -5.35
CA TYR A 166 -3.34 -1.39 -5.27
C TYR A 166 -3.65 -1.76 -3.82
N GLY A 167 -4.89 -1.49 -3.41
CA GLY A 167 -5.39 -1.80 -2.07
C GLY A 167 -6.13 -3.13 -2.01
N ARG A 168 -7.45 -3.06 -2.24
CA ARG A 168 -8.40 -4.19 -2.10
C ARG A 168 -7.98 -5.45 -2.88
N HIS A 169 -7.48 -5.29 -4.10
CA HIS A 169 -6.99 -6.43 -4.89
C HIS A 169 -5.79 -7.10 -4.24
N PHE A 170 -4.84 -6.33 -3.71
CA PHE A 170 -3.64 -6.87 -3.04
C PHE A 170 -3.95 -7.47 -1.65
N LEU A 171 -5.04 -7.05 -1.00
CA LEU A 171 -5.51 -7.71 0.22
C LEU A 171 -5.85 -9.18 -0.05
N ALA A 172 -6.54 -9.47 -1.16
CA ALA A 172 -7.00 -10.81 -1.48
C ALA A 172 -6.07 -11.61 -2.40
N ASN A 173 -5.08 -10.97 -3.02
CA ASN A 173 -4.19 -11.59 -3.99
C ASN A 173 -2.75 -11.33 -3.56
N PRO A 174 -2.13 -12.22 -2.76
CA PRO A 174 -0.75 -12.01 -2.31
C PRO A 174 0.25 -11.91 -3.47
N ASP A 175 -0.06 -12.56 -4.58
CA ASP A 175 0.69 -12.60 -5.83
C ASP A 175 0.10 -11.70 -6.93
N LEU A 176 -0.54 -10.59 -6.55
CA LEU A 176 -1.19 -9.68 -7.50
C LEU A 176 -0.31 -9.29 -8.71
N PRO A 177 0.99 -8.95 -8.55
CA PRO A 177 1.85 -8.65 -9.71
C PRO A 177 1.92 -9.81 -10.72
N LYS A 178 2.01 -11.06 -10.23
CA LYS A 178 2.07 -12.25 -11.09
C LYS A 178 0.73 -12.49 -11.79
N ARG A 179 -0.38 -12.29 -11.10
CA ARG A 179 -1.71 -12.40 -11.72
C ARG A 179 -1.92 -11.35 -12.80
N PHE A 180 -1.48 -10.12 -12.59
CA PHE A 180 -1.55 -9.07 -13.62
C PHE A 180 -0.64 -9.35 -14.81
N GLU A 181 0.58 -9.87 -14.57
CA GLU A 181 1.49 -10.29 -15.63
C GLU A 181 0.85 -11.35 -16.54
N LEU A 182 0.25 -12.38 -15.93
CA LEU A 182 -0.36 -13.50 -16.65
C LEU A 182 -1.80 -13.24 -17.13
N ASN A 183 -2.38 -12.08 -16.79
CA ASN A 183 -3.80 -11.81 -16.91
C ASN A 183 -4.69 -12.93 -16.29
N ALA A 184 -4.25 -13.44 -15.14
CA ALA A 184 -4.91 -14.53 -14.43
C ALA A 184 -6.12 -14.04 -13.59
N PRO A 185 -7.08 -14.93 -13.27
CA PRO A 185 -8.20 -14.60 -12.40
C PRO A 185 -7.75 -14.09 -11.03
N LEU A 186 -8.48 -13.12 -10.47
CA LEU A 186 -8.24 -12.57 -9.14
C LEU A 186 -9.17 -13.21 -8.10
N ASN A 187 -8.63 -13.51 -6.93
CA ASN A 187 -9.41 -13.81 -5.74
C ASN A 187 -10.33 -12.62 -5.41
N LYS A 188 -11.56 -12.92 -4.97
CA LYS A 188 -12.50 -11.91 -4.47
C LYS A 188 -12.11 -11.51 -3.05
N TYR A 189 -12.04 -10.21 -2.78
CA TYR A 189 -11.81 -9.69 -1.44
C TYR A 189 -13.07 -9.73 -0.58
N ASN A 190 -12.93 -10.06 0.70
CA ASN A 190 -14.00 -10.00 1.69
C ASN A 190 -13.87 -8.75 2.59
N ARG A 191 -14.72 -7.75 2.37
CA ARG A 191 -14.71 -6.49 3.13
C ARG A 191 -15.00 -6.67 4.61
N GLN A 192 -15.77 -7.69 5.00
CA GLN A 192 -16.11 -7.94 6.40
C GLN A 192 -14.87 -8.30 7.24
N THR A 193 -13.81 -8.77 6.60
CA THR A 193 -12.55 -9.20 7.26
C THR A 193 -11.46 -8.13 7.25
N PHE A 194 -11.71 -6.95 6.69
CA PHE A 194 -10.65 -5.94 6.53
C PHE A 194 -10.07 -5.48 7.86
N TYR A 195 -10.92 -5.27 8.87
CA TYR A 195 -10.54 -4.68 10.16
C TYR A 195 -10.88 -5.57 11.37
N ILE A 196 -11.15 -6.86 11.17
CA ILE A 196 -11.29 -7.80 12.30
C ILE A 196 -9.92 -8.04 12.95
N SER A 197 -9.91 -8.43 14.22
CA SER A 197 -8.66 -8.66 14.97
C SER A 197 -8.02 -10.03 14.71
N ASP A 198 -8.71 -10.95 14.03
CA ASP A 198 -8.21 -12.32 13.78
C ASP A 198 -6.87 -12.32 13.02
N PRO A 199 -5.85 -13.05 13.48
CA PRO A 199 -4.51 -12.98 12.90
C PRO A 199 -4.39 -13.65 11.52
N VAL A 200 -5.38 -14.41 11.07
CA VAL A 200 -5.32 -15.24 9.85
C VAL A 200 -6.44 -14.89 8.87
N ILE A 201 -7.69 -14.87 9.34
CA ILE A 201 -8.90 -14.80 8.50
C ILE A 201 -8.96 -13.47 7.74
N GLY A 202 -9.00 -13.56 6.40
CA GLY A 202 -8.95 -12.42 5.51
C GLY A 202 -7.65 -11.61 5.59
N TYR A 203 -6.56 -12.20 6.09
CA TYR A 203 -5.25 -11.58 6.25
C TYR A 203 -4.17 -12.35 5.49
N THR A 204 -3.91 -13.59 5.91
CA THR A 204 -2.86 -14.48 5.37
C THR A 204 -3.38 -15.77 4.76
N ASP A 205 -4.70 -15.97 4.76
CA ASP A 205 -5.42 -17.16 4.29
C ASP A 205 -5.85 -17.08 2.81
N TYR A 206 -5.62 -15.95 2.14
CA TYR A 206 -5.90 -15.83 0.70
C TYR A 206 -4.90 -16.67 -0.12
N PRO A 207 -5.38 -17.51 -1.07
CA PRO A 207 -4.53 -18.42 -1.80
C PRO A 207 -3.67 -17.71 -2.87
N PHE A 208 -2.49 -18.26 -3.13
CA PHE A 208 -1.69 -17.95 -4.32
C PHE A 208 -2.32 -18.57 -5.56
N LEU A 209 -1.91 -18.14 -6.75
CA LEU A 209 -2.29 -18.78 -8.01
C LEU A 209 -1.77 -20.22 -8.01
N GLU A 210 -2.65 -21.18 -8.29
CA GLU A 210 -2.25 -22.57 -8.46
C GLU A 210 -1.28 -22.66 -9.64
N THR A 211 -0.07 -23.17 -9.38
CA THR A 211 0.83 -23.54 -10.45
C THR A 211 0.42 -24.94 -10.89
N SER A 212 0.02 -25.08 -12.16
CA SER A 212 -0.12 -26.41 -12.75
C SER A 212 1.26 -27.08 -12.66
N VAL A 213 1.37 -28.09 -11.81
CA VAL A 213 2.55 -28.97 -11.70
C VAL A 213 2.57 -29.91 -12.88
#